data_AF-A0A7K3XZ22-F1
#
_entry.id   AF-A0A7K3XZ22-F1
#
_cell.length_a   1.000
_cell.length_b   1.000
_cell.length_c   1.000
_cell.angle_alpha   90.00
_cell.angle_beta   90.00
_cell.angle_gamma   90.00
#
_symmetry.space_group_name_H-M   'P 1'
#
loop_
_entity.id
_entity.type
_entity.pdbx_description
1 polymer ?
#
loop_
_entity_poly.entity_id
_entity_poly.type
_entity_poly.pdbx_seq_one_letter_code
_entity_poly.pdbx_strand_id
1 'polypeptide(L)'
;MGTYALGCFLQDQQTKTQVSEAVAAVIRDLRNAGKLRALPIVSTDKETGVLTAADGSELCEYGQVGSGRWIRRGDGGVGDAADGSVLYLGSATHAGHIELKALCVSVGGIWYNIISGLPQQ
;
A
#
# COMPACT_ATOMS: atom_id res chain seq x y z
N MET A 1 17.26 -41.31 -4.54
CA MET A 1 16.24 -40.60 -3.73
C MET A 1 16.63 -39.13 -3.53
N GLY A 2 16.83 -38.35 -4.61
CA GLY A 2 17.39 -36.98 -4.48
C GLY A 2 16.93 -35.96 -5.53
N THR A 3 16.04 -36.33 -6.45
CA THR A 3 15.59 -35.45 -7.56
C THR A 3 14.35 -34.61 -7.19
N TYR A 4 13.47 -35.12 -6.34
CA TYR A 4 12.22 -34.43 -5.97
C TYR A 4 12.46 -33.16 -5.13
N ALA A 5 13.43 -33.18 -4.20
CA ALA A 5 13.74 -32.03 -3.37
C ALA A 5 14.36 -30.86 -4.16
N LEU A 6 15.16 -31.16 -5.19
CA LEU A 6 15.77 -30.15 -6.05
C LEU A 6 14.74 -29.50 -6.99
N GLY A 7 13.78 -30.29 -7.49
CA GLY A 7 12.68 -29.80 -8.33
C GLY A 7 11.77 -28.82 -7.59
N CYS A 8 11.34 -29.16 -6.37
CA CYS A 8 10.53 -28.25 -5.56
C CYS A 8 11.27 -26.94 -5.23
N PHE A 9 12.55 -27.04 -4.84
CA PHE A 9 13.35 -25.85 -4.51
C PHE A 9 13.51 -24.90 -5.71
N LEU A 10 13.77 -25.42 -6.91
CA LEU A 10 13.89 -24.59 -8.11
C LEU A 10 12.55 -23.92 -8.49
N GLN A 11 11.44 -24.65 -8.35
CA GLN A 11 10.09 -24.12 -8.60
C GLN A 11 9.77 -22.99 -7.62
N ASP A 12 10.11 -23.14 -6.34
CA ASP A 12 9.89 -22.11 -5.31
C ASP A 12 10.72 -20.85 -5.60
N GLN A 13 11.98 -21.00 -6.01
CA GLN A 13 12.82 -19.86 -6.39
C GLN A 13 12.27 -19.14 -7.64
N GLN A 14 11.83 -19.88 -8.65
CA GLN A 14 11.23 -19.29 -9.85
C GLN A 14 9.95 -18.51 -9.54
N THR A 15 9.07 -19.10 -8.73
CA THR A 15 7.82 -18.47 -8.32
C THR A 15 8.10 -17.19 -7.52
N LYS A 16 9.07 -17.24 -6.60
CA LYS A 16 9.48 -16.07 -5.81
C LYS A 16 10.04 -14.94 -6.68
N THR A 17 10.86 -15.26 -7.67
CA THR A 17 11.41 -14.27 -8.61
C THR A 17 10.31 -13.65 -9.46
N GLN A 18 9.37 -14.44 -9.99
CA GLN A 18 8.25 -13.93 -10.78
C GLN A 18 7.35 -12.99 -9.98
N VAL A 19 7.02 -13.33 -8.73
CA VAL A 19 6.24 -12.46 -7.84
C VAL A 19 7.00 -11.16 -7.57
N SER A 20 8.31 -11.23 -7.31
CA SER A 20 9.13 -10.04 -7.11
C SER A 20 9.14 -9.10 -8.32
N GLU A 21 9.22 -9.65 -9.54
CA GLU A 21 9.18 -8.85 -10.77
C GLU A 21 7.80 -8.22 -11.00
N ALA A 22 6.72 -8.98 -10.77
CA ALA A 22 5.35 -8.48 -10.89
C ALA A 22 5.08 -7.34 -9.90
N VAL A 23 5.48 -7.49 -8.63
CA VAL A 23 5.37 -6.44 -7.60
C VAL A 23 6.16 -5.20 -7.99
N ALA A 24 7.40 -5.36 -8.47
CA ALA A 24 8.22 -4.25 -8.91
C ALA A 24 7.58 -3.49 -10.09
N ALA A 25 6.94 -4.20 -11.03
CA ALA A 25 6.19 -3.58 -12.12
C ALA A 25 5.01 -2.75 -11.60
N VAL A 26 4.20 -3.29 -10.69
CA VAL A 26 3.06 -2.57 -10.09
C VAL A 26 3.53 -1.31 -9.36
N ILE A 27 4.57 -1.41 -8.52
CA ILE A 27 5.13 -0.25 -7.80
C ILE A 27 5.59 0.82 -8.79
N ARG A 28 6.28 0.43 -9.87
CA ARG A 28 6.75 1.35 -10.90
C ARG A 28 5.59 2.05 -11.61
N ASP A 29 4.55 1.31 -11.97
CA ASP A 29 3.40 1.86 -12.69
C ASP A 29 2.62 2.85 -11.82
N LEU A 30 2.39 2.52 -10.55
CA LEU A 30 1.78 3.44 -9.58
C LEU A 30 2.63 4.68 -9.33
N ARG A 31 3.97 4.53 -9.27
CA ARG A 31 4.91 5.65 -9.14
C ARG A 31 4.83 6.58 -10.35
N ASN A 32 4.83 6.02 -11.56
CA ASN A 32 4.73 6.78 -12.81
C ASN A 32 3.38 7.49 -12.93
N ALA A 33 2.30 6.87 -12.44
CA ALA A 33 0.99 7.49 -12.33
C ALA A 33 0.88 8.55 -11.21
N GLY A 34 1.96 8.79 -10.45
CA GLY A 34 1.98 9.74 -9.34
C GLY A 34 1.22 9.30 -8.09
N LYS A 35 0.72 8.06 -8.06
CA LYS A 35 -0.11 7.52 -6.96
C LYS A 35 0.65 7.24 -5.67
N LEU A 36 1.99 7.18 -5.71
CA LEU A 36 2.84 6.97 -4.53
C LEU A 36 3.41 8.26 -3.93
N ARG A 37 2.91 9.42 -4.35
CA ARG A 37 3.30 10.71 -3.78
C ARG A 37 2.66 10.89 -2.41
N ALA A 38 3.30 11.71 -1.59
CA ALA A 38 2.71 12.12 -0.33
C ALA A 38 1.45 12.97 -0.58
N LEU A 39 0.47 12.81 0.29
CA LEU A 39 -0.86 13.42 0.18
C LEU A 39 -1.07 14.41 1.32
N PRO A 40 -0.97 15.72 1.05
CA PRO A 40 -1.35 16.74 2.01
C PRO A 40 -2.85 16.62 2.32
N ILE A 41 -3.20 16.64 3.61
CA ILE A 41 -4.58 16.57 4.06
C ILE A 41 -5.13 17.99 4.23
N VAL A 42 -6.27 18.25 3.60
CA VAL A 42 -6.91 19.57 3.58
C VAL A 42 -8.09 19.65 4.53
N SER A 43 -8.74 18.53 4.82
CA SER A 43 -9.85 18.48 5.77
C SER A 43 -10.03 17.10 6.38
N THR A 44 -10.73 17.09 7.51
CA THR A 44 -11.17 15.89 8.22
C THR A 44 -12.65 16.05 8.53
N ASP A 45 -13.45 15.06 8.12
CA ASP A 45 -14.80 14.90 8.63
C ASP A 45 -14.71 14.40 10.07
N LYS A 46 -15.21 15.19 11.02
CA LYS A 46 -15.14 14.88 12.45
C LYS A 46 -16.16 13.84 12.90
N GLU A 47 -17.25 13.66 12.14
CA GLU A 47 -18.27 12.68 12.46
C GLU A 47 -17.84 11.30 11.99
N THR A 48 -17.27 11.21 10.78
CA THR A 48 -16.91 9.93 10.17
C THR A 48 -15.43 9.57 10.27
N GLY A 49 -14.56 10.53 10.61
CA GLY A 49 -13.11 10.36 10.65
C GLY A 49 -12.43 10.31 9.28
N VAL A 50 -13.17 10.57 8.21
CA VAL A 50 -12.64 10.53 6.83
C VAL A 50 -11.76 11.74 6.55
N LEU A 51 -10.62 11.48 5.90
CA LEU A 51 -9.71 12.53 5.47
C LEU A 51 -9.94 12.87 4.01
N THR A 52 -9.87 14.15 3.68
CA THR A 52 -9.80 14.61 2.29
C THR A 52 -8.40 15.10 1.99
N ALA A 53 -7.76 14.53 0.98
CA ALA A 53 -6.46 14.98 0.49
C ALA A 53 -6.60 16.13 -0.51
N ALA A 54 -5.49 16.85 -0.74
CA ALA A 54 -5.44 17.98 -1.68
C ALA A 54 -5.76 17.61 -3.13
N ASP A 55 -5.61 16.34 -3.51
CA ASP A 55 -6.00 15.81 -4.82
C ASP A 55 -7.50 15.47 -4.91
N GLY A 56 -8.26 15.73 -3.86
CA GLY A 56 -9.70 15.45 -3.76
C GLY A 56 -10.03 14.01 -3.34
N SER A 57 -9.02 13.16 -3.11
CA SER A 57 -9.29 11.78 -2.67
C SER A 57 -9.75 11.73 -1.21
N GLU A 58 -10.74 10.89 -0.97
CA GLU A 58 -11.18 10.54 0.37
C GLU A 58 -10.37 9.34 0.88
N LEU A 59 -9.93 9.40 2.14
CA LEU A 59 -9.20 8.31 2.78
C LEU A 59 -9.90 7.87 4.06
N CYS A 60 -9.91 6.56 4.27
CA CYS A 60 -10.36 5.93 5.49
C CYS A 60 -9.21 5.20 6.18
N GLU A 61 -9.33 5.10 7.50
CA GLU A 61 -8.36 4.37 8.30
C GLU A 61 -8.41 2.87 8.00
N TYR A 62 -7.24 2.24 7.95
CA TYR A 62 -7.09 0.82 7.59
C TYR A 62 -6.68 -0.05 8.78
N GLY A 63 -7.49 -1.08 9.04
CA GLY A 63 -7.34 -2.01 10.14
C GLY A 63 -8.14 -1.58 11.37
N GLN A 64 -7.55 -0.80 12.26
CA GLN A 64 -8.20 -0.38 13.50
C GLN A 64 -8.14 1.13 13.68
N VAL A 65 -9.09 1.67 14.44
CA VAL A 65 -9.15 3.10 14.78
C VAL A 65 -7.86 3.52 15.51
N GLY A 66 -7.25 4.61 15.07
CA GLY A 66 -5.98 5.11 15.60
C GLY A 66 -4.71 4.36 15.15
N SER A 67 -4.82 3.47 14.15
CA SER A 67 -3.65 2.81 13.55
C SER A 67 -2.70 3.79 12.82
N GLY A 68 -3.19 4.95 12.40
CA GLY A 68 -2.43 5.92 11.61
C GLY A 68 -2.13 5.44 10.19
N ARG A 69 -2.78 4.35 9.75
CA ARG A 69 -2.67 3.78 8.41
C ARG A 69 -3.93 4.09 7.62
N TRP A 70 -3.77 4.45 6.35
CA TRP A 70 -4.87 4.99 5.55
C TRP A 70 -4.87 4.38 4.15
N ILE A 71 -6.06 4.18 3.58
CA ILE A 71 -6.28 3.79 2.18
C ILE A 71 -7.30 4.73 1.54
N ARG A 72 -7.26 4.90 0.22
CA ARG A 72 -8.29 5.68 -0.48
C ARG A 72 -9.62 4.92 -0.47
N ARG A 73 -10.74 5.62 -0.27
CA ARG A 73 -12.07 5.04 -0.44
C ARG A 73 -12.26 4.62 -1.91
N GLY A 74 -12.86 3.45 -2.11
CA GLY A 74 -13.14 2.91 -3.44
C GLY A 74 -12.08 1.95 -3.96
N ASP A 75 -10.93 1.84 -3.30
CA ASP A 75 -9.89 0.84 -3.61
C ASP A 75 -10.25 -0.56 -3.06
N GLY A 76 -11.53 -0.95 -3.07
CA GLY A 76 -12.09 -2.06 -2.28
C GLY A 76 -13.05 -1.53 -1.20
N GLY A 77 -13.99 -2.35 -0.72
CA GLY A 77 -15.04 -1.92 0.19
C GLY A 77 -14.52 -1.25 1.48
N VAL A 78 -15.42 -0.71 2.31
CA VAL A 78 -15.03 -0.11 3.60
C VAL A 78 -14.23 -1.14 4.42
N GLY A 79 -12.91 -0.92 4.54
CA GLY A 79 -12.00 -1.79 5.29
C GLY A 79 -11.28 -2.88 4.48
N ASP A 80 -11.60 -3.07 3.20
CA ASP A 80 -10.93 -4.05 2.34
C ASP A 80 -10.05 -3.36 1.28
N ALA A 81 -8.79 -3.76 1.23
CA ALA A 81 -7.86 -3.32 0.19
C ALA A 81 -7.92 -4.29 -1.00
N ALA A 82 -8.19 -3.75 -2.18
CA ALA A 82 -8.06 -4.44 -3.45
C ALA A 82 -6.59 -4.49 -3.89
N ASP A 83 -6.31 -5.28 -4.92
CA ASP A 83 -5.01 -5.25 -5.57
C ASP A 83 -4.76 -3.87 -6.20
N GLY A 84 -3.56 -3.34 -5.97
CA GLY A 84 -3.16 -1.98 -6.36
C GLY A 84 -3.52 -0.89 -5.34
N SER A 85 -4.24 -1.21 -4.26
CA SER A 85 -4.45 -0.25 -3.16
C SER A 85 -3.11 0.21 -2.59
N VAL A 86 -3.04 1.49 -2.23
CA VAL A 86 -1.85 2.06 -1.59
C VAL A 86 -2.15 2.30 -0.11
N LEU A 87 -1.30 1.76 0.75
CA LEU A 87 -1.33 2.01 2.19
C LEU A 87 -0.46 3.22 2.48
N TYR A 88 -1.03 4.22 3.16
CA TYR A 88 -0.33 5.42 3.58
C TYR A 88 -0.16 5.48 5.09
N LEU A 89 0.91 6.10 5.56
CA LEU A 89 1.11 6.45 6.97
C LEU A 89 0.90 7.93 7.20
N GLY A 90 0.14 8.25 8.26
CA GLY A 90 0.00 9.61 8.74
C GLY A 90 1.30 10.15 9.31
N SER A 91 1.68 11.35 8.89
CA SER A 91 2.77 12.12 9.46
C SER A 91 2.33 13.56 9.68
N ALA A 92 2.79 14.17 10.76
CA ALA A 92 2.61 15.60 11.01
C ALA A 92 3.88 16.34 10.58
N THR A 93 3.71 17.44 9.84
CA THR A 93 4.80 18.37 9.56
C THR A 93 5.08 19.24 10.78
N HIS A 94 6.26 19.88 10.82
CA HIS A 94 6.61 20.82 11.89
C HIS A 94 5.64 22.01 12.01
N ALA A 95 4.94 22.33 10.91
CA ALA A 95 3.92 23.37 10.85
C ALA A 95 2.51 22.88 11.22
N GLY A 96 2.36 21.63 11.69
CA GLY A 96 1.07 21.07 12.13
C GLY A 96 0.16 20.58 11.01
N HIS A 97 0.59 20.65 9.74
CA HIS A 97 -0.14 20.05 8.63
C HIS A 97 0.03 18.53 8.63
N ILE A 98 -1.07 17.80 8.43
CA ILE A 98 -1.06 16.36 8.27
C ILE A 98 -0.77 16.02 6.81
N GLU A 99 0.14 15.09 6.60
CA GLU A 99 0.47 14.52 5.29
C GLU A 99 0.53 13.00 5.39
N LEU A 100 -0.06 12.31 4.41
CA LEU A 100 -0.03 10.86 4.33
C LEU A 100 1.04 10.42 3.33
N LYS A 101 1.97 9.55 3.75
CA LYS A 101 3.07 9.06 2.90
C LYS A 101 2.84 7.62 2.50
N ALA A 102 2.92 7.33 1.20
CA ALA A 102 2.77 5.97 0.71
C ALA A 102 3.85 5.05 1.33
N LEU A 103 3.44 3.89 1.81
CA LEU A 103 4.29 2.90 2.47
C LEU A 103 4.27 1.57 1.74
N CYS A 104 3.07 1.06 1.43
CA CYS A 104 2.88 -0.25 0.80
C CYS A 104 1.93 -0.18 -0.38
N VAL A 105 2.01 -1.18 -1.25
CA VAL A 105 0.98 -1.53 -2.24
C VAL A 105 0.45 -2.93 -1.97
N SER A 106 -0.85 -3.15 -2.13
CA SER A 106 -1.45 -4.49 -2.08
C SER A 106 -1.28 -5.20 -3.42
N VAL A 107 -0.76 -6.42 -3.43
CA VAL A 107 -0.66 -7.29 -4.61
C VAL A 107 -0.97 -8.72 -4.20
N GLY A 108 -1.98 -9.35 -4.81
CA GLY A 108 -2.45 -10.67 -4.39
C GLY A 108 -2.91 -10.72 -2.93
N GLY A 109 -3.44 -9.62 -2.40
CA GLY A 109 -3.82 -9.48 -0.98
C GLY A 109 -2.66 -9.37 0.01
N ILE A 110 -1.42 -9.24 -0.45
CA ILE A 110 -0.23 -9.04 0.40
C ILE A 110 0.26 -7.60 0.25
N TRP A 111 0.60 -6.96 1.36
CA TRP A 111 1.21 -5.64 1.36
C TRP A 111 2.71 -5.72 1.06
N TYR A 112 3.17 -5.04 0.02
CA TYR A 112 4.59 -4.93 -0.33
C TYR A 112 5.08 -3.51 -0.13
N ASN A 113 6.21 -3.36 0.55
CA ASN A 113 6.82 -2.07 0.81
C ASN A 113 7.29 -1.40 -0.49
N ILE A 114 6.96 -0.13 -0.71
CA ILE A 114 7.23 0.56 -1.98
C ILE A 114 8.70 0.91 -2.23
N ILE A 115 9.56 0.76 -1.22
CA ILE A 115 11.00 1.02 -1.29
C ILE A 115 11.74 -0.30 -1.51
N SER A 116 11.50 -1.31 -0.68
CA SER A 116 12.23 -2.58 -0.76
C SER A 116 11.62 -3.59 -1.74
N GLY A 117 10.34 -3.43 -2.09
CA GLY A 117 9.59 -4.42 -2.87
C GLY A 117 9.33 -5.73 -2.11
N LEU A 118 9.62 -5.78 -0.80
CA LEU A 118 9.45 -6.96 0.03
C LEU A 118 8.09 -6.95 0.72
N PRO A 119 7.51 -8.13 1.00
CA PRO A 119 6.27 -8.22 1.76
C PRO A 119 6.47 -7.62 3.16
N GLN A 120 5.51 -6.82 3.59
CA GLN A 120 5.46 -6.21 4.89
C GLN A 120 4.54 -7.05 5.79
N GLN A 121 5.10 -7.51 6.92
CA GLN A 121 4.39 -8.30 7.93
C GLN A 121 3.48 -7.42 8.79
#